data_AF-A0A139QLB4-F1
#
_entry.id   AF-A0A139QLB4-F1
#
_cell.length_a   1.000
_cell.length_b   1.000
_cell.length_c   1.000
_cell.angle_alpha   90.00
_cell.angle_beta   90.00
_cell.angle_gamma   90.00
#
_symmetry.space_group_name_H-M   'P 1'
#
loop_
_entity.id
_entity.type
_entity.pdbx_description
1 polymer ?
#
loop_
_entity_poly.entity_id
_entity_poly.type
_entity_poly.pdbx_seq_one_letter_code
_entity_poly.pdbx_strand_id
1 'polypeptide(L)'
;MEQIGKVFRQLRESRNISLRQATGGQFSPSMLSRFETGQSELSVGKFLFALENISASVEEILFLARGFQYDTDSELRKEITDILDPKNIAPLEDLYRKEYQKYANSQNKQKHILNAIMIKSYMKSMDETVELTREEGEVLHDYLFSTEIWGEL
;
A
#
# COMPACT_ATOMS: atom_id res chain seq x y z
N MET A 1 12.04 1.40 -2.28
CA MET A 1 11.14 1.87 -3.35
C MET A 1 12.01 2.45 -4.46
N GLU A 2 11.82 2.00 -5.70
CA GLU A 2 12.47 2.59 -6.87
C GLU A 2 12.02 4.05 -7.05
N GLN A 3 12.87 4.88 -7.67
CA GLN A 3 12.51 6.28 -7.92
C GLN A 3 11.34 6.36 -8.90
N ILE A 4 10.29 7.09 -8.52
CA ILE A 4 9.05 7.26 -9.29
C ILE A 4 9.33 7.69 -10.74
N GLY A 5 10.28 8.62 -10.95
CA GLY A 5 10.66 9.06 -12.30
C GLY A 5 11.21 7.94 -13.18
N LYS A 6 12.00 7.01 -12.62
CA LYS A 6 12.53 5.86 -13.36
C LYS A 6 11.43 4.89 -13.76
N VAL A 7 10.50 4.62 -12.85
CA VAL A 7 9.33 3.76 -13.11
C VAL A 7 8.43 4.39 -14.18
N PHE A 8 8.16 5.69 -14.08
CA PHE A 8 7.42 6.43 -15.10
C PHE A 8 8.07 6.28 -16.48
N ARG A 9 9.40 6.44 -16.55
CA ARG A 9 10.15 6.26 -17.79
C ARG A 9 9.96 4.86 -18.39
N GLN A 10 10.08 3.83 -17.57
CA GLN A 10 9.91 2.43 -18.01
C GLN A 10 8.52 2.21 -18.61
N LEU A 11 7.46 2.71 -17.96
CA LEU A 11 6.09 2.63 -18.48
C LEU A 11 5.91 3.41 -19.78
N ARG A 12 6.43 4.65 -19.83
CA ARG A 12 6.34 5.49 -21.01
C ARG A 12 7.02 4.83 -22.21
N GLU A 13 8.23 4.33 -22.02
CA GLU A 13 9.04 3.69 -23.07
C GLU A 13 8.45 2.34 -23.51
N SER A 14 7.93 1.51 -22.58
CA SER A 14 7.28 0.24 -22.94
C SER A 14 6.03 0.43 -23.79
N ARG A 15 5.36 1.57 -23.65
CA ARG A 15 4.19 1.97 -24.45
C ARG A 15 4.56 2.74 -25.73
N ASN A 16 5.84 2.88 -26.03
CA ASN A 16 6.37 3.62 -27.19
C ASN A 16 5.91 5.09 -27.23
N ILE A 17 5.74 5.72 -26.05
CA ILE A 17 5.29 7.11 -25.96
C ILE A 17 6.50 8.03 -25.83
N SER A 18 6.60 9.03 -26.70
CA SER A 18 7.68 10.01 -26.63
C SER A 18 7.49 10.99 -25.45
N LEU A 19 8.57 11.64 -25.01
CA LEU A 19 8.49 12.71 -24.03
C LEU A 19 7.49 13.81 -24.45
N ARG A 20 7.43 14.16 -25.74
CA ARG A 20 6.51 15.18 -26.26
C ARG A 20 5.05 14.78 -26.14
N GLN A 21 4.74 13.51 -26.39
CA GLN A 21 3.39 12.98 -26.22
C GLN A 21 3.01 12.94 -24.74
N ALA A 22 3.91 12.45 -23.88
CA ALA A 22 3.67 12.38 -22.44
C ALA A 22 3.48 13.77 -21.80
N THR A 23 4.20 14.80 -22.26
CA THR A 23 3.99 16.16 -21.72
C THR A 23 2.83 16.91 -22.34
N GLY A 24 2.25 16.45 -23.45
CA GLY A 24 1.12 17.10 -24.14
C GLY A 24 1.30 18.59 -24.44
N GLY A 25 2.54 19.08 -24.46
CA GLY A 25 2.85 20.52 -24.55
C GLY A 25 2.58 21.33 -23.28
N GLN A 26 2.02 20.74 -22.22
CA GLN A 26 1.74 21.43 -20.94
C GLN A 26 3.03 21.81 -20.19
N PHE A 27 4.10 21.07 -20.40
CA PHE A 27 5.44 21.39 -19.91
C PHE A 27 6.54 20.85 -20.83
N SER A 28 7.78 21.28 -20.60
CA SER A 28 8.88 20.96 -21.52
C SER A 28 9.29 19.49 -21.44
N PRO A 29 9.57 18.84 -22.59
CA PRO A 29 10.12 17.48 -22.62
C PRO A 29 11.40 17.32 -21.79
N SER A 30 12.24 18.37 -21.73
CA SER A 30 13.45 18.38 -20.91
C SER A 30 13.16 18.31 -19.42
N MET A 31 12.06 18.90 -18.95
CA MET A 31 11.64 18.80 -17.54
C MET A 31 11.21 17.37 -17.22
N LEU A 32 10.42 16.73 -18.10
CA LEU A 32 10.06 15.33 -17.94
C LEU A 32 11.30 14.41 -17.94
N SER A 33 12.23 14.64 -18.86
CA SER A 33 13.47 13.85 -18.94
C SER A 33 14.34 13.98 -17.68
N ARG A 34 14.46 15.17 -17.09
CA ARG A 34 15.19 15.37 -15.83
C ARG A 34 14.50 14.65 -14.67
N PHE A 35 13.17 14.67 -14.62
CA PHE A 35 12.41 13.88 -13.65
C PHE A 35 12.66 12.39 -13.81
N GLU A 36 12.56 11.87 -15.04
CA GLU A 36 12.77 10.46 -15.35
C GLU A 36 14.18 9.96 -15.04
N THR A 37 15.16 10.87 -14.98
CA THR A 37 16.56 10.57 -14.66
C THR A 37 16.97 10.94 -13.23
N GLY A 38 16.02 11.41 -12.40
CA GLY A 38 16.26 11.79 -11.01
C GLY A 38 17.05 13.09 -10.83
N GLN A 39 17.15 13.92 -11.87
CA GLN A 39 17.84 15.20 -11.85
C GLN A 39 16.98 16.35 -11.31
N SER A 40 15.66 16.20 -11.30
CA SER A 40 14.73 17.18 -10.72
C SER A 40 13.42 16.55 -10.29
N GLU A 41 12.76 17.11 -9.29
CA GLU A 41 11.39 16.76 -8.96
C GLU A 41 10.39 17.25 -10.02
N LEU A 42 9.22 16.62 -10.07
CA LEU A 42 8.08 17.04 -10.88
C LEU A 42 6.90 17.34 -9.96
N SER A 43 6.25 18.48 -10.14
CA SER A 43 5.04 18.81 -9.37
C SER A 43 3.95 17.77 -9.61
N VAL A 44 3.20 17.40 -8.56
CA VAL A 44 2.13 16.39 -8.62
C VAL A 44 1.16 16.62 -9.78
N GLY A 45 0.71 17.86 -10.03
CA GLY A 45 -0.22 18.14 -11.13
C GLY A 45 0.34 17.77 -12.52
N LYS A 46 1.62 18.05 -12.78
CA LYS A 46 2.29 17.66 -14.04
C LYS A 46 2.51 16.16 -14.14
N PHE A 47 2.79 15.53 -13.00
CA PHE A 47 2.94 14.07 -12.93
C PHE A 47 1.63 13.36 -13.27
N LEU A 48 0.52 13.77 -12.65
CA LEU A 48 -0.82 13.22 -12.93
C LEU A 48 -1.22 13.42 -14.40
N PHE A 49 -1.01 14.63 -14.95
CA PHE A 49 -1.27 14.89 -16.36
C PHE A 49 -0.43 14.00 -17.29
N ALA A 50 0.86 13.80 -16.97
CA ALA A 50 1.72 12.94 -17.77
C ALA A 50 1.32 11.46 -17.67
N LEU A 51 0.79 11.02 -16.52
CA LEU A 51 0.22 9.68 -16.35
C LEU A 51 -0.98 9.44 -17.26
N GLU A 52 -1.91 10.40 -17.32
CA GLU A 52 -3.07 10.33 -18.21
C GLU A 52 -2.64 10.16 -19.68
N ASN A 53 -1.64 10.95 -20.13
CA ASN A 53 -1.13 10.87 -21.50
C ASN A 53 -0.43 9.55 -21.84
N ILE A 54 0.08 8.84 -20.83
CA ILE A 54 0.62 7.49 -21.02
C ILE A 54 -0.39 6.39 -20.73
N SER A 55 -1.63 6.74 -20.35
CA SER A 55 -2.69 5.82 -19.90
C SER A 55 -2.32 4.97 -18.68
N ALA A 56 -1.50 5.51 -17.78
CA ALA A 56 -1.08 4.85 -16.55
C ALA A 56 -1.81 5.43 -15.33
N SER A 57 -1.91 4.65 -14.26
CA SER A 57 -2.46 5.12 -12.98
C SER A 57 -1.37 5.33 -11.93
N VAL A 58 -1.71 6.02 -10.84
CA VAL A 58 -0.80 6.19 -9.70
C VAL A 58 -0.51 4.85 -9.04
N GLU A 59 -1.52 3.98 -8.95
CA GLU A 59 -1.42 2.64 -8.38
C GLU A 59 -0.44 1.77 -9.16
N GLU A 60 -0.47 1.82 -10.50
CA GLU A 60 0.48 1.09 -11.35
C GLU A 60 1.93 1.54 -11.10
N ILE A 61 2.15 2.86 -10.98
CA ILE A 61 3.47 3.41 -10.63
C ILE A 61 3.92 2.92 -9.25
N LEU A 62 3.05 2.99 -8.25
CA LEU A 62 3.39 2.59 -6.88
C LEU A 62 3.68 1.09 -6.80
N PHE A 63 2.90 0.27 -7.50
CA PHE A 63 3.08 -1.17 -7.57
C PHE A 63 4.46 -1.54 -8.15
N LEU A 64 4.84 -0.92 -9.27
CA LEU A 64 6.16 -1.13 -9.87
C LEU A 64 7.29 -0.57 -9.00
N ALA A 65 7.11 0.62 -8.42
CA ALA A 65 8.10 1.23 -7.55
C ALA A 65 8.37 0.43 -6.26
N ARG A 66 7.39 -0.37 -5.82
CA ARG A 66 7.51 -1.32 -4.70
C ARG A 66 8.05 -2.69 -5.13
N GLY A 67 8.38 -2.90 -6.40
CA GLY A 67 8.88 -4.18 -6.90
C GLY A 67 7.79 -5.23 -7.04
N PHE A 68 6.65 -4.84 -7.64
CA PHE A 68 5.49 -5.70 -7.85
C PHE A 68 4.81 -6.11 -6.53
N GLN A 69 4.88 -5.24 -5.52
CA GLN A 69 4.19 -5.38 -4.25
C GLN A 69 3.06 -4.35 -4.16
N TYR A 70 1.90 -4.80 -3.69
CA TYR A 70 0.77 -3.91 -3.41
C TYR A 70 1.06 -3.05 -2.16
N ASP A 71 0.13 -2.19 -1.75
CA ASP A 71 0.30 -1.48 -0.47
C ASP A 71 0.41 -2.44 0.71
N THR A 72 0.86 -1.92 1.86
CA THR A 72 1.15 -2.74 3.04
C THR A 72 -0.05 -3.50 3.57
N ASP A 73 -1.25 -3.01 3.29
CA ASP A 73 -2.49 -3.59 3.79
C ASP A 73 -2.86 -4.77 2.89
N SER A 74 -2.64 -4.63 1.58
CA SER A 74 -2.70 -5.73 0.61
C SER A 74 -1.61 -6.78 0.83
N GLU A 75 -0.42 -6.40 1.30
CA GLU A 75 0.63 -7.36 1.69
C GLU A 75 0.19 -8.23 2.87
N LEU A 76 -0.37 -7.64 3.93
CA LEU A 76 -0.87 -8.41 5.07
C LEU A 76 -2.04 -9.31 4.68
N ARG A 77 -3.00 -8.81 3.88
CA ARG A 77 -4.10 -9.64 3.37
C ARG A 77 -3.60 -10.82 2.53
N LYS A 78 -2.58 -10.60 1.70
CA LYS A 78 -1.93 -11.66 0.95
C LYS A 78 -1.24 -12.67 1.87
N GLU A 79 -0.47 -12.21 2.86
CA GLU A 79 0.18 -13.08 3.83
C GLU A 79 -0.85 -13.95 4.58
N ILE A 80 -1.95 -13.36 5.04
CA ILE A 80 -3.07 -14.09 5.65
C ILE A 80 -3.62 -15.15 4.68
N THR A 81 -3.89 -14.77 3.42
CA THR A 81 -4.42 -15.68 2.41
C THR A 81 -3.48 -16.84 2.11
N ASP A 82 -2.18 -16.58 2.03
CA ASP A 82 -1.15 -17.57 1.72
C ASP A 82 -0.98 -18.61 2.85
N ILE A 83 -1.27 -18.24 4.10
CA ILE A 83 -1.16 -19.13 5.28
C ILE A 83 -2.50 -19.69 5.76
N LEU A 84 -3.63 -19.26 5.18
CA LEU A 84 -4.95 -19.64 5.63
C LEU A 84 -5.23 -21.12 5.34
N ASP A 85 -5.29 -21.93 6.40
CA ASP A 85 -5.72 -23.32 6.35
C ASP A 85 -6.90 -23.50 7.33
N PRO A 86 -8.12 -23.81 6.83
CA PRO A 86 -9.29 -24.02 7.69
C PRO A 86 -9.09 -25.07 8.80
N LYS A 87 -8.10 -25.96 8.68
CA LYS A 87 -7.80 -27.01 9.67
C LYS A 87 -6.68 -26.64 10.63
N ASN A 88 -5.98 -25.52 10.40
CA ASN A 88 -4.80 -25.16 11.17
C ASN A 88 -4.74 -23.65 11.42
N ILE A 89 -5.16 -23.25 12.63
CA ILE A 89 -5.14 -21.85 13.07
C ILE A 89 -3.75 -21.35 13.47
N ALA A 90 -2.79 -22.26 13.75
CA ALA A 90 -1.50 -21.91 14.34
C ALA A 90 -0.66 -20.91 13.52
N PRO A 91 -0.64 -20.93 12.17
CA PRO A 91 0.04 -19.91 11.38
C PRO A 91 -0.54 -18.50 11.59
N LEU A 92 -1.86 -18.38 11.71
CA LEU A 92 -2.51 -17.10 12.00
C LEU A 92 -2.20 -16.62 13.42
N GLU A 93 -2.16 -17.53 14.39
CA GLU A 93 -1.74 -17.18 15.76
C GLU A 93 -0.30 -16.67 15.81
N ASP A 94 0.60 -17.29 15.02
CA ASP A 94 1.99 -16.85 14.91
C ASP A 94 2.11 -15.47 14.28
N LEU A 95 1.37 -15.23 13.20
CA LEU A 95 1.29 -13.93 12.54
C LEU A 95 0.72 -12.86 13.48
N TYR A 96 -0.36 -13.17 14.21
CA TYR A 96 -0.95 -12.31 15.23
C TYR A 96 0.09 -11.93 16.30
N ARG A 97 0.82 -12.91 16.85
CA ARG A 97 1.87 -12.65 17.86
C ARG A 97 2.96 -11.74 17.32
N LYS A 98 3.39 -11.91 16.07
CA LYS A 98 4.39 -11.04 15.42
C LYS A 98 3.89 -9.60 15.30
N GLU A 99 2.67 -9.36 14.85
CA GLU A 99 2.10 -8.00 14.78
C GLU A 99 1.93 -7.39 16.18
N TYR A 100 1.45 -8.16 17.15
CA TYR A 100 1.31 -7.70 18.54
C TYR A 100 2.67 -7.34 19.19
N GLN A 101 3.74 -8.07 18.87
CA GLN A 101 5.10 -7.72 19.32
C GLN A 101 5.61 -6.42 18.69
N LYS A 102 5.27 -6.15 17.41
CA LYS A 102 5.60 -4.89 16.74
C LYS A 102 4.83 -3.72 17.36
N TYR A 103 3.59 -3.92 17.79
CA TYR A 103 2.81 -2.90 18.50
C TYR A 103 3.54 -2.37 19.76
N ALA A 104 4.22 -3.23 20.51
CA ALA A 104 5.00 -2.81 21.68
C ALA A 104 6.22 -1.93 21.33
N ASN A 105 6.84 -2.13 20.16
CA ASN A 105 8.18 -1.63 19.85
C ASN A 105 8.28 -0.68 18.63
N SER A 106 7.19 -0.47 17.90
CA SER A 106 7.15 0.33 16.66
C SER A 106 6.72 1.78 16.91
N GLN A 107 7.18 2.71 16.05
CA GLN A 107 6.64 4.07 16.01
C GLN A 107 5.19 4.11 15.50
N ASN A 108 4.79 3.16 14.65
CA ASN A 108 3.43 3.08 14.12
C ASN A 108 2.61 2.03 14.87
N LYS A 109 2.38 2.29 16.16
CA LYS A 109 1.66 1.38 17.07
C LYS A 109 0.25 1.04 16.56
N GLN A 110 -0.50 2.07 16.15
CA GLN A 110 -1.88 1.95 15.69
C GLN A 110 -2.02 0.99 14.51
N LYS A 111 -1.12 1.05 13.51
CA LYS A 111 -1.12 0.10 12.39
C LYS A 111 -0.97 -1.35 12.86
N HIS A 112 -0.01 -1.63 13.75
CA HIS A 112 0.27 -3.01 14.16
C HIS A 112 -0.84 -3.62 15.02
N ILE A 113 -1.49 -2.83 15.87
CA ILE A 113 -2.64 -3.33 16.64
C ILE A 113 -3.87 -3.55 15.75
N LEU A 114 -4.12 -2.67 14.77
CA LEU A 114 -5.19 -2.87 13.79
C LEU A 114 -4.94 -4.10 12.90
N ASN A 115 -3.70 -4.33 12.48
CA ASN A 115 -3.29 -5.55 11.79
C ASN A 115 -3.54 -6.81 12.63
N ALA A 116 -3.16 -6.79 13.91
CA ALA A 116 -3.40 -7.89 14.83
C ALA A 116 -4.90 -8.18 14.99
N ILE A 117 -5.72 -7.15 15.14
CA ILE A 117 -7.19 -7.25 15.19
C ILE A 117 -7.74 -7.84 13.89
N MET A 118 -7.23 -7.41 12.73
CA MET A 118 -7.63 -7.97 11.43
C MET A 118 -7.31 -9.47 11.34
N ILE A 119 -6.10 -9.90 11.70
CA ILE A 119 -5.72 -11.33 11.72
C ILE A 119 -6.65 -12.11 12.67
N LYS A 120 -6.93 -11.54 13.86
CA LYS A 120 -7.83 -12.14 14.84
C LYS A 120 -9.27 -12.30 14.32
N SER A 121 -9.72 -11.43 13.40
CA SER A 121 -11.02 -11.60 12.75
C SER A 121 -11.09 -12.86 11.87
N TYR A 122 -10.00 -13.21 11.16
CA TYR A 122 -9.88 -14.48 10.44
C TYR A 122 -9.86 -15.65 11.40
N MET A 123 -9.09 -15.55 12.49
CA MET A 123 -9.06 -16.56 13.54
C MET A 123 -10.46 -16.82 14.13
N LYS A 124 -11.23 -15.76 14.41
CA LYS A 124 -12.63 -15.85 14.89
C LYS A 124 -13.52 -16.63 13.93
N SER A 125 -13.32 -16.46 12.61
CA SER A 125 -14.10 -17.19 11.61
C SER A 125 -13.80 -18.69 11.59
N MET A 126 -12.66 -19.12 12.14
CA MET A 126 -12.23 -20.51 12.23
C MET A 126 -12.52 -21.13 13.60
N ASP A 127 -12.45 -20.32 14.67
CA ASP A 127 -12.67 -20.72 16.05
C ASP A 127 -13.51 -19.65 16.77
N GLU A 128 -14.77 -19.99 17.06
CA GLU A 128 -15.72 -19.10 17.72
C GLU A 128 -15.30 -18.74 19.16
N THR A 129 -14.33 -19.42 19.77
CA THR A 129 -13.83 -19.09 21.11
C THR A 129 -12.82 -17.95 21.13
N VAL A 130 -12.26 -17.59 19.96
CA VAL A 130 -11.39 -16.43 19.82
C VAL A 130 -12.20 -15.17 20.13
N GLU A 131 -11.69 -14.28 20.97
CA GLU A 131 -12.36 -13.04 21.33
C GLU A 131 -11.37 -11.88 21.33
N LEU A 132 -11.88 -10.66 21.13
CA LEU A 132 -11.09 -9.45 21.35
C LEU A 132 -10.79 -9.31 22.84
N THR A 133 -9.58 -8.91 23.15
CA THR A 133 -9.23 -8.40 24.48
C THR A 133 -9.88 -7.03 24.70
N ARG A 134 -9.96 -6.61 25.95
CA ARG A 134 -10.46 -5.27 26.29
C ARG A 134 -9.64 -4.15 25.62
N GLU A 135 -8.31 -4.28 25.62
CA GLU A 135 -7.42 -3.30 24.98
C GLU A 135 -7.70 -3.20 23.48
N GLU A 136 -7.85 -4.34 22.80
CA GLU A 136 -8.16 -4.36 21.36
C GLU A 136 -9.53 -3.75 21.05
N GLY A 137 -10.53 -4.02 21.90
CA GLY A 137 -11.86 -3.43 21.76
C GLY A 137 -11.85 -1.91 21.93
N GLU A 138 -11.11 -1.40 22.92
CA GLU A 138 -10.94 0.05 23.16
C GLU A 138 -10.23 0.71 21.97
N VAL A 139 -9.13 0.12 21.47
CA VAL A 139 -8.41 0.62 20.29
C VAL A 139 -9.29 0.63 19.04
N LEU A 140 -10.05 -0.44 18.79
CA LEU A 140 -10.90 -0.53 17.61
C LEU A 140 -12.05 0.48 17.70
N HIS A 141 -12.68 0.61 18.87
CA HIS A 141 -13.70 1.63 19.11
C HIS A 141 -13.14 3.02 18.83
N ASP A 142 -12.02 3.38 19.45
CA ASP A 142 -11.45 4.72 19.29
C ASP A 142 -11.06 4.99 17.84
N TYR A 143 -10.48 4.00 17.14
CA TYR A 143 -10.15 4.14 15.73
C TYR A 143 -11.39 4.38 14.85
N LEU A 144 -12.42 3.54 14.97
CA LEU A 144 -13.61 3.61 14.12
C LEU A 144 -14.43 4.88 14.42
N PHE A 145 -14.56 5.27 15.69
CA PHE A 145 -15.41 6.40 16.09
C PHE A 145 -14.68 7.76 16.09
N SER A 146 -13.35 7.79 16.00
CA SER A 146 -12.59 9.04 15.74
C SER A 146 -12.39 9.33 14.25
N THR A 147 -12.75 8.40 13.36
CA THR A 147 -12.58 8.57 11.91
C THR A 147 -13.80 9.24 11.28
N GLU A 148 -13.64 10.49 10.84
CA GLU A 148 -14.71 11.27 10.19
C GLU A 148 -14.89 10.96 8.70
N ILE A 149 -13.79 10.67 8.00
CA ILE A 149 -13.79 10.36 6.55
C ILE A 149 -13.18 8.99 6.33
N TRP A 150 -13.95 8.13 5.66
CA TRP A 150 -13.56 6.76 5.34
C TRP A 150 -13.05 6.70 3.89
N GLY A 151 -11.86 6.16 3.71
CA GLY A 151 -11.31 5.82 2.39
C GLY A 151 -11.75 4.41 1.95
N GLU A 152 -11.29 3.98 0.76
CA GLU A 152 -11.39 2.56 0.39
C GLU A 152 -10.43 1.74 1.28
N LEU A 153 -10.97 0.67 1.89
CA LEU A 153 -10.28 -0.29 2.78
C LEU A 153 -9.77 -1.50 1.99
#